data_AF-B8JCP6-F1
#
_entry.id   AF-B8JCP6-F1
#
_cell.length_a   1.000
_cell.length_b   1.000
_cell.length_c   1.000
_cell.angle_alpha   90.00
_cell.angle_beta   90.00
_cell.angle_gamma   90.00
#
_symmetry.space_group_name_H-M   'P 1'
#
loop_
_entity.id
_entity.type
_entity.pdbx_description
1 polymer ?
#
loop_
_entity_poly.entity_id
_entity_poly.type
_entity_poly.pdbx_seq_one_letter_code
_entity_poly.pdbx_strand_id
1 'polypeptide(L)'
;MVAEVDHPAANYAVIRFTDHRGHERLIDFLEKICGVDTADLQRTALRVSALDPELRRQGLQFRVIHPVVCMESRLSNTVEYEKYQGEHGLLQARMSVRCARGFLLDLLSAGHIDAVRKLNERVFRFAKGQVARAAFARFQLDAFTAIVVDDRLPAQFRTVRYPQMRRYLERRRARHHDALP
;
A
#
# COMPACT_ATOMS: atom_id res chain seq x y z
N MET A 1 -10.08 20.65 -23.43
CA MET A 1 -10.13 20.03 -22.09
C MET A 1 -11.50 19.38 -21.96
N VAL A 2 -11.58 18.06 -22.08
CA VAL A 2 -12.84 17.33 -21.98
C VAL A 2 -12.78 16.53 -20.68
N ALA A 3 -13.68 16.85 -19.75
CA ALA A 3 -13.87 16.08 -18.54
C ALA A 3 -14.87 14.96 -18.87
N GLU A 4 -14.37 13.73 -18.98
CA GLU A 4 -15.24 12.54 -18.99
C GLU A 4 -15.34 12.03 -17.56
N VAL A 5 -16.57 12.05 -17.04
CA VAL A 5 -16.92 11.48 -15.73
C VAL A 5 -17.35 10.04 -15.98
N ASP A 6 -16.40 9.12 -15.96
CA ASP A 6 -16.74 7.70 -15.89
C ASP A 6 -15.76 6.97 -14.96
N HIS A 7 -15.99 7.08 -13.64
CA HIS A 7 -15.25 6.23 -12.70
C HIS A 7 -16.00 5.98 -11.38
N PRO A 8 -16.16 4.72 -10.94
CA PRO A 8 -16.70 4.38 -9.62
C PRO A 8 -15.68 4.57 -8.48
N ALA A 9 -14.48 5.07 -8.77
CA ALA A 9 -13.61 5.65 -7.75
C ALA A 9 -13.82 7.17 -7.80
N ALA A 10 -13.95 7.83 -6.65
CA ALA A 10 -14.31 9.25 -6.52
C ALA A 10 -13.27 10.20 -7.16
N ASN A 11 -13.25 10.23 -8.49
CA ASN A 11 -12.45 11.12 -9.31
C ASN A 11 -13.15 12.47 -9.34
N TYR A 12 -12.49 13.48 -8.77
CA TYR A 12 -12.97 14.86 -8.76
C TYR A 12 -12.58 15.60 -10.04
N ALA A 13 -11.40 15.31 -10.61
CA ALA A 13 -10.94 15.86 -11.89
C ALA A 13 -9.89 14.95 -12.55
N VAL A 14 -9.72 15.08 -13.86
CA VAL A 14 -8.65 14.43 -14.62
C VAL A 14 -7.97 15.50 -15.49
N ILE A 15 -6.64 15.60 -15.39
CA ILE A 15 -5.83 16.42 -16.30
C ILE A 15 -5.15 15.49 -17.30
N ARG A 16 -5.38 15.76 -18.60
CA ARG A 16 -4.64 15.14 -19.71
C ARG A 16 -3.61 16.12 -20.25
N PHE A 17 -2.38 15.67 -20.42
CA PHE A 17 -1.33 16.47 -21.06
C PHE A 17 -0.37 15.58 -21.85
N THR A 18 0.31 16.14 -22.84
CA THR A 18 1.37 15.46 -23.58
C THR A 18 2.71 15.83 -22.98
N ASP A 19 3.51 14.83 -22.59
CA ASP A 19 4.85 15.09 -22.05
C ASP A 19 5.86 15.52 -23.13
N HIS A 20 7.06 15.92 -22.71
CA HIS A 20 8.14 16.34 -23.62
C HIS A 20 8.59 15.25 -24.61
N ARG A 21 8.17 13.99 -24.40
CA ARG A 21 8.45 12.84 -25.28
C ARG A 21 7.28 12.54 -26.21
N GLY A 22 6.25 13.39 -26.25
CA GLY A 22 5.07 13.20 -27.10
C GLY A 22 4.07 12.18 -26.56
N HIS A 23 4.22 11.69 -25.32
CA HIS A 23 3.30 10.70 -24.77
C HIS A 23 2.16 11.36 -23.99
N GLU A 24 0.93 10.88 -24.19
CA GLU A 24 -0.19 11.28 -23.35
C GLU A 24 0.01 10.78 -21.90
N ARG A 25 -0.28 11.67 -20.95
CA ARG A 25 -0.23 11.45 -19.52
C ARG A 25 -1.53 11.91 -18.89
N LEU A 26 -1.89 11.22 -17.81
CA LEU A 26 -3.09 11.48 -17.03
C LEU A 26 -2.71 11.74 -15.57
N ILE A 27 -3.33 12.75 -14.98
CA ILE A 27 -3.30 13.00 -13.54
C ILE A 27 -4.73 12.97 -13.03
N ASP A 28 -5.04 11.96 -12.22
CA ASP A 28 -6.32 11.84 -11.55
C ASP A 28 -6.29 12.59 -10.21
N PHE A 29 -7.26 13.48 -10.01
CA PHE A 29 -7.53 14.14 -8.73
C PHE A 29 -8.63 13.35 -8.02
N LEU A 30 -8.27 12.74 -6.90
CA LEU A 30 -9.17 11.91 -6.12
C LEU A 30 -9.67 12.69 -4.92
N GLU A 31 -10.98 12.67 -4.67
CA GLU A 31 -11.55 13.21 -3.43
C GLU A 31 -11.21 12.30 -2.24
N LYS A 32 -11.27 10.98 -2.46
CA LYS A 32 -10.99 9.95 -1.45
C LYS A 32 -10.25 8.77 -2.06
N ILE A 33 -9.45 8.10 -1.23
CA ILE A 33 -8.73 6.89 -1.59
C ILE A 33 -9.39 5.70 -0.87
N CYS A 34 -9.83 4.70 -1.63
CA CYS A 34 -10.46 3.51 -1.06
C CYS A 34 -9.53 2.82 -0.06
N GLY A 35 -10.07 2.45 1.10
CA GLY A 35 -9.33 1.73 2.15
C GLY A 35 -8.37 2.58 2.96
N VAL A 36 -8.38 3.92 2.80
CA VAL A 36 -7.46 4.83 3.47
C VAL A 36 -8.21 5.97 4.12
N ASP A 37 -7.88 6.25 5.38
CA ASP A 37 -8.35 7.42 6.11
C ASP A 37 -7.56 8.67 5.68
N THR A 38 -8.28 9.76 5.36
CA THR A 38 -7.66 11.00 4.84
C THR A 38 -6.71 11.65 5.84
N ALA A 39 -7.03 11.62 7.14
CA ALA A 39 -6.15 12.19 8.16
C ALA A 39 -4.87 11.36 8.31
N ASP A 40 -4.96 10.03 8.27
CA ASP A 40 -3.79 9.16 8.26
C ASP A 40 -2.94 9.34 6.99
N LEU A 41 -3.56 9.51 5.83
CA LEU A 41 -2.87 9.79 4.57
C LEU A 41 -2.05 11.08 4.68
N GLN A 42 -2.67 12.17 5.14
CA GLN A 42 -2.00 13.46 5.29
C GLN A 42 -0.82 13.41 6.26
N ARG A 43 -0.97 12.63 7.34
CA ARG A 43 0.06 12.45 8.37
C ARG A 43 1.24 11.58 7.91
N THR A 44 0.99 10.58 7.07
CA THR A 44 2.00 9.57 6.69
C THR A 44 2.66 9.85 5.35
N ALA A 45 2.08 10.72 4.52
CA ALA A 45 2.64 11.03 3.21
C ALA A 45 4.07 11.59 3.31
N LEU A 46 4.97 11.03 2.52
CA LEU A 46 6.38 11.34 2.49
C LEU A 46 6.62 12.58 1.63
N ARG A 47 7.36 13.56 2.12
CA ARG A 47 7.77 14.70 1.29
C ARG A 47 8.90 14.27 0.36
N VAL A 48 8.72 14.53 -0.92
CA VAL A 48 9.73 14.30 -1.97
C VAL A 48 10.02 15.64 -2.61
N SER A 49 11.31 15.94 -2.73
CA SER A 49 11.80 17.08 -3.48
C SER A 49 12.33 16.57 -4.81
N ALA A 50 11.69 16.93 -5.91
CA ALA A 50 12.30 16.77 -7.22
C ALA A 50 13.31 17.88 -7.42
N LEU A 51 14.58 17.49 -7.56
CA LEU A 51 15.60 18.36 -8.12
C LEU A 51 15.35 18.40 -9.61
N ASP A 52 14.71 19.46 -10.08
CA ASP A 52 14.63 19.74 -11.51
C ASP A 52 15.83 20.64 -11.86
N PRO A 53 16.78 20.17 -12.70
CA PRO A 53 17.94 20.96 -13.10
C PRO A 53 17.60 22.21 -13.91
N GLU A 54 16.44 22.24 -14.59
CA GLU A 54 15.97 23.35 -15.42
C GLU A 54 15.10 24.34 -14.64
N LEU A 55 14.34 23.86 -13.65
CA LEU A 55 13.60 24.68 -12.67
C LEU A 55 14.55 25.22 -11.58
N ARG A 56 15.52 26.03 -12.02
CA ARG A 56 16.70 26.54 -11.30
C ARG A 56 16.48 27.36 -10.01
N ARG A 57 15.29 27.42 -9.40
CA ARG A 57 15.10 28.30 -8.21
C ARG A 57 14.33 27.73 -7.02
N GLN A 58 13.43 26.78 -7.17
CA GLN A 58 12.79 26.08 -6.04
C GLN A 58 12.39 24.68 -6.52
N GLY A 59 13.08 23.63 -6.05
CA GLY A 59 12.72 22.25 -6.42
C GLY A 59 11.26 21.97 -6.09
N LEU A 60 10.57 21.24 -6.98
CA LEU A 60 9.16 20.91 -6.78
C LEU A 60 9.05 19.99 -5.56
N GLN A 61 8.32 20.44 -4.53
CA GLN A 61 7.98 19.63 -3.37
C GLN A 61 6.59 19.05 -3.53
N PHE A 62 6.50 17.73 -3.52
CA PHE A 62 5.21 17.03 -3.47
C PHE A 62 5.22 15.97 -2.39
N ARG A 63 4.03 15.54 -1.98
CA ARG A 63 3.87 14.45 -1.03
C ARG A 63 3.52 13.17 -1.77
N VAL A 64 4.21 12.10 -1.44
CA VAL A 64 3.98 10.76 -1.99
C VAL A 64 3.34 9.89 -0.91
N ILE A 65 2.36 9.10 -1.29
CA ILE A 65 1.69 8.16 -0.39
C ILE A 65 2.73 7.19 0.19
N HIS A 66 2.66 6.96 1.50
CA HIS A 66 3.54 6.01 2.17
C HIS A 66 3.35 4.59 1.59
N PRO A 67 4.41 3.82 1.29
CA PRO A 67 4.28 2.51 0.62
C PRO A 67 3.33 1.51 1.31
N VAL A 68 3.33 1.47 2.65
CA VAL A 68 2.36 0.65 3.42
C VAL A 68 0.92 1.11 3.20
N VAL A 69 0.63 2.41 3.17
CA VAL A 69 -0.72 2.96 2.89
C VAL A 69 -1.13 2.65 1.45
N CYS A 70 -0.19 2.74 0.51
CA CYS A 70 -0.43 2.39 -0.88
C CYS A 70 -0.83 0.90 -1.02
N MET A 71 -0.14 0.00 -0.31
CA MET A 71 -0.52 -1.42 -0.24
C MET A 71 -1.92 -1.62 0.35
N GLU A 72 -2.24 -0.95 1.47
CA GLU A 72 -3.57 -1.03 2.11
C GLU A 72 -4.68 -0.61 1.13
N SER A 73 -4.51 0.51 0.44
CA SER A 73 -5.44 0.97 -0.58
C SER A 73 -5.54 0.02 -1.77
N ARG A 74 -4.40 -0.45 -2.29
CA ARG A 74 -4.37 -1.32 -3.47
C ARG A 74 -5.11 -2.62 -3.21
N LEU A 75 -4.91 -3.25 -2.05
CA LEU A 75 -5.65 -4.44 -1.66
C LEU A 75 -7.14 -4.18 -1.44
N SER A 76 -7.49 -3.01 -0.90
CA SER A 76 -8.88 -2.59 -0.76
C SER A 76 -9.57 -2.43 -2.11
N ASN A 77 -8.91 -1.74 -3.04
CA ASN A 77 -9.39 -1.56 -4.42
C ASN A 77 -9.61 -2.90 -5.12
N THR A 78 -8.68 -3.84 -5.01
CA THR A 78 -8.82 -5.18 -5.61
C THR A 78 -10.01 -5.95 -5.04
N VAL A 79 -10.28 -5.84 -3.74
CA VAL A 79 -11.42 -6.53 -3.11
C VAL A 79 -12.75 -5.89 -3.49
N GLU A 80 -12.79 -4.56 -3.54
CA GLU A 80 -13.99 -3.75 -3.72
C GLU A 80 -14.43 -3.68 -5.19
N TYR A 81 -13.51 -3.42 -6.13
CA TYR A 81 -13.89 -3.12 -7.51
C TYR A 81 -13.39 -4.18 -8.49
N GLU A 82 -14.32 -4.69 -9.29
CA GLU A 82 -14.08 -5.74 -10.30
C GLU A 82 -13.02 -5.34 -11.34
N LYS A 83 -12.97 -4.06 -11.73
CA LYS A 83 -11.97 -3.54 -12.69
C LYS A 83 -10.51 -3.76 -12.24
N TYR A 84 -10.25 -3.97 -10.95
CA TYR A 84 -8.91 -4.24 -10.41
C TYR A 84 -8.64 -5.74 -10.17
N GLN A 85 -9.56 -6.63 -10.54
CA GLN A 85 -9.46 -8.08 -10.32
C GLN A 85 -8.92 -8.84 -11.54
N GLY A 86 -8.71 -8.16 -12.67
CA GLY A 86 -7.99 -8.72 -13.82
C GLY A 86 -6.50 -8.96 -13.54
N GLU A 87 -5.84 -9.73 -14.42
CA GLU A 87 -4.44 -10.15 -14.24
C GLU A 87 -3.49 -8.99 -13.91
N HIS A 88 -3.60 -7.88 -14.65
CA HIS A 88 -2.79 -6.70 -14.43
C HIS A 88 -3.04 -6.06 -13.05
N GLY A 89 -4.31 -5.95 -12.63
CA GLY A 89 -4.67 -5.40 -11.32
C GLY A 89 -4.16 -6.27 -10.17
N LEU A 90 -4.28 -7.59 -10.30
CA LEU A 90 -3.73 -8.54 -9.34
C LEU A 90 -2.20 -8.51 -9.28
N LEU A 91 -1.53 -8.31 -10.43
CA LEU A 91 -0.09 -8.13 -10.47
C LEU A 91 0.32 -6.85 -9.71
N GLN A 92 -0.35 -5.72 -9.97
CA GLN A 92 -0.11 -4.47 -9.23
C GLN A 92 -0.34 -4.65 -7.72
N ALA A 93 -1.39 -5.39 -7.33
CA ALA A 93 -1.66 -5.68 -5.92
C ALA A 93 -0.53 -6.50 -5.27
N ARG A 94 -0.05 -7.57 -5.93
CA ARG A 94 1.14 -8.32 -5.45
C ARG A 94 2.38 -7.44 -5.36
N MET A 95 2.61 -6.58 -6.35
CA MET A 95 3.74 -5.66 -6.35
C MET A 95 3.65 -4.65 -5.20
N SER A 96 2.45 -4.15 -4.86
CA SER A 96 2.29 -3.23 -3.74
C SER A 96 2.75 -3.81 -2.39
N VAL A 97 2.50 -5.12 -2.16
CA VAL A 97 2.97 -5.84 -0.97
C VAL A 97 4.49 -5.95 -0.95
N ARG A 98 5.11 -6.25 -2.11
CA ARG A 98 6.57 -6.30 -2.25
C ARG A 98 7.22 -4.93 -2.07
N CYS A 99 6.63 -3.87 -2.61
CA CYS A 99 7.10 -2.49 -2.44
C CYS A 99 7.02 -2.05 -0.98
N ALA A 100 5.94 -2.38 -0.26
CA ALA A 100 5.84 -2.11 1.17
C ALA A 100 6.95 -2.82 1.95
N ARG A 101 7.20 -4.11 1.67
CA ARG A 101 8.32 -4.86 2.28
C ARG A 101 9.68 -4.22 1.98
N GLY A 102 9.94 -3.89 0.72
CA GLY A 102 11.19 -3.28 0.26
C GLY A 102 11.46 -1.98 1.01
N PHE A 103 10.45 -1.11 1.11
CA PHE A 103 10.55 0.13 1.88
C PHE A 103 10.88 -0.11 3.37
N LEU A 104 10.29 -1.13 4.00
CA LEU A 104 10.65 -1.48 5.39
C LEU A 104 12.10 -1.98 5.51
N LEU A 105 12.61 -2.71 4.51
CA LEU A 105 14.01 -3.13 4.47
C LEU A 105 14.95 -1.93 4.28
N ASP A 106 14.59 -0.97 3.42
CA ASP A 106 15.35 0.26 3.22
C ASP A 106 15.42 1.09 4.51
N LEU A 107 14.30 1.24 5.22
CA LEU A 107 14.27 1.89 6.53
C LEU A 107 15.16 1.17 7.55
N LEU A 108 15.17 -0.17 7.52
CA LEU A 108 16.02 -0.95 8.42
C LEU A 108 17.51 -0.76 8.11
N SER A 109 17.85 -0.69 6.82
CA SER A 109 19.21 -0.41 6.34
C SER A 109 19.66 1.01 6.68
N ALA A 110 18.73 1.97 6.73
CA ALA A 110 18.97 3.33 7.22
C ALA A 110 18.98 3.44 8.76
N GLY A 111 18.87 2.34 9.50
CA GLY A 111 18.92 2.33 10.97
C GLY A 111 17.62 2.72 11.67
N HIS A 112 16.50 2.86 10.94
CA HIS A 112 15.20 3.25 11.50
C HIS A 112 14.43 2.07 12.12
N ILE A 113 15.07 1.34 13.04
CA ILE A 113 14.58 0.11 13.67
C ILE A 113 13.18 0.28 14.29
N ASP A 114 12.97 1.36 15.05
CA ASP A 114 11.68 1.63 15.70
C ASP A 114 10.56 1.94 14.71
N ALA A 115 10.87 2.60 13.60
CA ALA A 115 9.90 2.86 12.54
C ALA A 115 9.46 1.54 11.88
N VAL A 116 10.41 0.65 11.59
CA VAL A 116 10.12 -0.69 11.03
C VAL A 116 9.26 -1.50 12.00
N ARG A 117 9.56 -1.49 13.30
CA ARG A 117 8.74 -2.17 14.32
C ARG A 117 7.30 -1.65 14.34
N LYS A 118 7.10 -0.34 14.31
CA LYS A 118 5.76 0.29 14.26
C LYS A 118 5.02 -0.05 12.96
N LEU A 119 5.73 -0.07 11.84
CA LEU A 119 5.15 -0.42 10.53
C LEU A 119 4.80 -1.92 10.43
N ASN A 120 5.62 -2.81 10.99
CA ASN A 120 5.27 -4.23 11.10
C ASN A 120 3.96 -4.45 11.88
N GLU A 121 3.77 -3.74 13.00
CA GLU A 121 2.51 -3.78 13.76
C GLU A 121 1.33 -3.19 12.97
N ARG A 122 1.55 -2.15 12.17
CA ARG A 122 0.53 -1.58 11.28
C ARG A 122 0.11 -2.59 10.20
N VAL A 123 1.07 -3.19 9.51
CA VAL A 123 0.83 -4.25 8.50
C VAL A 123 0.07 -5.40 9.14
N PHE A 124 0.46 -5.84 10.34
CA PHE A 124 -0.28 -6.87 11.06
C PHE A 124 -1.72 -6.44 11.37
N ARG A 125 -1.94 -5.20 11.84
CA ARG A 125 -3.29 -4.68 12.12
C ARG A 125 -4.16 -4.71 10.86
N PHE A 126 -3.63 -4.30 9.71
CA PHE A 126 -4.33 -4.38 8.43
C PHE A 126 -4.61 -5.83 8.02
N ALA A 127 -3.61 -6.73 8.13
CA ALA A 127 -3.73 -8.14 7.78
C ALA A 127 -4.83 -8.88 8.60
N LYS A 128 -5.15 -8.41 9.81
CA LYS A 128 -6.27 -8.91 10.62
C LYS A 128 -7.64 -8.43 10.14
N GLY A 129 -7.70 -7.37 9.34
CA GLY A 129 -8.91 -6.72 8.86
C GLY A 129 -9.69 -7.58 7.86
N GLN A 130 -10.97 -7.24 7.66
CA GLN A 130 -11.84 -7.96 6.73
C GLN A 130 -11.33 -7.88 5.28
N VAL A 131 -10.90 -6.70 4.84
CA VAL A 131 -10.36 -6.49 3.49
C VAL A 131 -9.16 -7.40 3.22
N ALA A 132 -8.15 -7.39 4.08
CA ALA A 132 -6.96 -8.23 3.89
C ALA A 132 -7.29 -9.74 3.90
N ARG A 133 -8.26 -10.14 4.74
CA ARG A 133 -8.76 -11.53 4.76
C ARG A 133 -9.45 -11.91 3.45
N ALA A 134 -10.29 -11.03 2.91
CA ALA A 134 -10.96 -11.22 1.63
C ALA A 134 -9.95 -11.26 0.48
N ALA A 135 -8.95 -10.37 0.48
CA ALA A 135 -7.87 -10.34 -0.50
C ALA A 135 -7.07 -11.67 -0.51
N PHE A 136 -6.79 -12.20 0.68
CA PHE A 136 -6.14 -13.51 0.82
C PHE A 136 -7.03 -14.65 0.30
N ALA A 137 -8.28 -14.72 0.77
CA ALA A 137 -9.18 -15.82 0.44
C ALA A 137 -9.52 -15.88 -1.06
N ARG A 138 -9.81 -14.73 -1.68
CA ARG A 138 -10.27 -14.64 -3.08
C ARG A 138 -9.12 -14.64 -4.08
N PHE A 139 -7.98 -14.04 -3.73
CA PHE A 139 -6.92 -13.73 -4.70
C PHE A 139 -5.52 -14.17 -4.27
N GLN A 140 -5.39 -14.85 -3.12
CA GLN A 140 -4.11 -15.25 -2.53
C GLN A 140 -3.15 -14.07 -2.30
N LEU A 141 -3.70 -12.88 -2.04
CA LEU A 141 -2.94 -11.66 -1.75
C LEU A 141 -2.72 -11.53 -0.23
N ASP A 142 -1.53 -11.92 0.23
CA ASP A 142 -1.20 -11.91 1.65
C ASP A 142 -0.42 -10.66 2.08
N ALA A 143 -1.11 -9.66 2.63
CA ALA A 143 -0.50 -8.46 3.20
C ALA A 143 0.52 -8.76 4.31
N PHE A 144 0.37 -9.88 5.05
CA PHE A 144 1.27 -10.25 6.14
C PHE A 144 2.71 -10.51 5.65
N THR A 145 2.88 -10.88 4.38
CA THR A 145 4.20 -11.11 3.78
C THR A 145 5.03 -9.82 3.65
N ALA A 146 4.41 -8.65 3.81
CA ALA A 146 5.13 -7.37 3.89
C ALA A 146 5.90 -7.18 5.21
N ILE A 147 5.61 -7.95 6.26
CA ILE A 147 6.29 -7.84 7.56
C ILE A 147 7.75 -8.29 7.43
N VAL A 148 8.68 -7.43 7.85
CA VAL A 148 10.12 -7.73 7.89
C VAL A 148 10.46 -8.40 9.21
N VAL A 149 11.13 -9.55 9.12
CA VAL A 149 11.73 -10.27 10.25
C VAL A 149 13.21 -10.41 9.91
N ASP A 150 14.06 -9.73 10.68
CA ASP A 150 15.47 -9.52 10.36
C ASP A 150 16.24 -9.41 11.68
N ASP A 151 17.49 -9.87 11.70
CA ASP A 151 18.31 -9.97 12.91
C ASP A 151 18.59 -8.63 13.58
N ARG A 152 18.53 -7.53 12.82
CA ARG A 152 18.62 -6.15 13.31
C ARG A 152 17.43 -5.74 14.18
N LEU A 153 16.31 -6.47 14.11
CA LEU A 153 15.14 -6.23 14.96
C LEU A 153 15.32 -6.89 16.35
N PRO A 154 14.71 -6.32 17.40
CA PRO A 154 14.78 -6.88 18.75
C PRO A 154 14.43 -8.36 18.79
N ALA A 155 15.21 -9.15 19.54
CA ALA A 155 14.98 -10.59 19.67
C ALA A 155 13.54 -10.92 20.09
N GLN A 156 12.97 -10.14 21.02
CA GLN A 156 11.58 -10.29 21.45
C GLN A 156 10.57 -10.18 20.29
N PHE A 157 10.83 -9.31 19.30
CA PHE A 157 9.98 -9.24 18.13
C PHE A 157 10.07 -10.52 17.29
N ARG A 158 11.30 -10.99 17.02
CA ARG A 158 11.56 -12.17 16.19
C ARG A 158 11.08 -13.47 16.81
N THR A 159 11.32 -13.68 18.10
CA THR A 159 11.11 -14.97 18.76
C THR A 159 9.75 -15.09 19.44
N VAL A 160 9.12 -13.96 19.80
CA VAL A 160 7.84 -13.95 20.51
C VAL A 160 6.76 -13.32 19.66
N ARG A 161 6.91 -12.04 19.30
CA ARG A 161 5.81 -11.26 18.72
C ARG A 161 5.42 -11.73 17.32
N TYR A 162 6.39 -11.93 16.43
CA TYR A 162 6.12 -12.38 15.06
C TYR A 162 5.47 -13.77 15.01
N PRO A 163 5.97 -14.79 15.73
CA PRO A 163 5.29 -16.09 15.83
C PRO A 163 3.86 -15.99 16.38
N GLN A 164 3.60 -15.11 17.36
CA GLN A 164 2.24 -14.86 17.84
C GLN A 164 1.33 -14.27 16.75
N MET A 165 1.82 -13.28 15.99
CA MET A 165 1.08 -12.68 14.88
C MET A 165 0.72 -13.73 13.82
N ARG A 166 1.69 -14.57 13.44
CA ARG A 166 1.50 -15.62 12.45
C ARG A 166 0.45 -16.64 12.91
N ARG A 167 0.59 -17.18 14.13
CA ARG A 167 -0.38 -18.11 14.73
C ARG A 167 -1.78 -17.53 14.80
N TYR A 168 -1.90 -16.23 15.10
CA TYR A 168 -3.19 -15.54 15.11
C TYR A 168 -3.87 -15.59 13.74
N LEU A 169 -3.13 -15.26 12.67
CA LEU A 169 -3.68 -15.28 11.30
C LEU A 169 -3.97 -16.70 10.83
N GLU A 170 -3.09 -17.66 11.09
CA GLU A 170 -3.28 -19.08 10.75
C GLU A 170 -4.59 -19.62 11.36
N ARG A 171 -4.81 -19.42 12.66
CA ARG A 171 -6.07 -19.83 13.33
C ARG A 171 -7.30 -19.20 12.69
N ARG A 172 -7.19 -17.94 12.27
CA ARG A 172 -8.31 -17.20 11.68
C ARG A 172 -8.59 -17.60 10.23
N ARG A 173 -7.56 -18.05 9.50
CA ARG A 173 -7.67 -18.63 8.16
C ARG A 173 -8.30 -20.02 8.21
N ALA A 174 -7.86 -20.88 9.14
CA ALA A 174 -8.44 -22.22 9.34
C ALA A 174 -9.95 -22.15 9.61
N ARG A 175 -10.38 -21.30 10.57
CA ARG A 175 -11.82 -21.10 10.86
C ARG A 175 -12.65 -20.61 9.67
N HIS A 176 -12.04 -19.95 8.70
CA HIS A 176 -12.74 -19.50 7.50
C HIS A 176 -12.85 -20.59 6.44
N HIS A 177 -11.82 -21.43 6.32
CA HIS A 177 -11.84 -22.60 5.47
C HIS A 177 -12.94 -23.58 5.91
N ASP A 178 -13.09 -23.80 7.22
CA ASP A 178 -14.11 -24.70 7.77
C ASP A 178 -15.55 -24.12 7.70
N ALA A 179 -15.70 -22.85 7.33
CA ALA A 179 -16.99 -22.15 7.26
C ALA A 179 -17.47 -21.89 5.81
N LEU A 180 -16.73 -22.37 4.80
CA LEU A 180 -17.14 -22.35 3.41
C LEU A 180 -17.68 -23.75 3.04
N PRO A 181 -18.89 -23.87 2.47
CA PRO A 181 -19.46 -25.14 2.04
C PRO A 181 -18.68 -25.78 0.88
#